data_AF-A0A519TZX4-F1
#
_entry.id   AF-A0A519TZX4-F1
#
_cell.length_a   1.000
_cell.length_b   1.000
_cell.length_c   1.000
_cell.angle_alpha   90.00
_cell.angle_beta   90.00
_cell.angle_gamma   90.00
#
_symmetry.space_group_name_H-M   'P 1'
#
loop_
_entity.id
_entity.type
_entity.pdbx_description
1 polymer ?
#
loop_
_entity_poly.entity_id
_entity_poly.type
_entity_poly.pdbx_seq_one_letter_code
_entity_poly.pdbx_strand_id
1 'polypeptide(L)'
;MKIESLFLFLFFIIIGTNFNASISYVIFGVIVLLFLITRKRILLRATTWDFLALGFILLWMYGLLLGLYLKNRPEYIVANNAGMILYVVYYLLLQIDISKEKIFQTLLYASASIGIITLLIFVFNLLGIPQEIVGLLGESTGGASTGQRRVYFVSQISLFPGLAFFIGVYISSSLQKKQYFNVVKYGEKLKVFLLFLFYTICVALFTASKGFMMGYIFLLFLLPVALFYRGVMNGRLNKKIFFFFGMIIVLFLLLLSLGYVNIITSTFDNKDISNLARYEQLYFIINDLTFWGRGLGSVIPGYARNLDKPYGFELSYFSLVHKFGIIGIFAIIFYLIIIWRAMRNIVKGINVKYALVSLGCITYLLPSIGNPLMFAPQAVVLNSFAIYLLRKKND
;
A
#
# COMPACT_ATOMS: atom_id res chain seq x y z
N MET A 1 -24.43 13.54 11.61
CA MET A 1 -23.56 12.45 11.13
C MET A 1 -22.95 11.74 12.34
N LYS A 2 -23.01 10.40 12.45
CA LYS A 2 -22.34 9.69 13.57
C LYS A 2 -20.83 9.95 13.50
N ILE A 3 -20.18 10.18 14.64
CA ILE A 3 -18.73 10.50 14.72
C ILE A 3 -17.89 9.49 13.91
N GLU A 4 -18.20 8.20 14.03
CA GLU A 4 -17.59 7.14 13.22
C GLU A 4 -17.61 7.41 11.70
N SER A 5 -18.74 7.88 11.17
CA SER A 5 -18.90 8.18 9.74
C SER A 5 -18.03 9.36 9.31
N LEU A 6 -17.85 10.36 10.19
CA LEU A 6 -16.96 11.49 9.94
C LEU A 6 -15.50 11.01 9.85
N PHE A 7 -15.04 10.22 10.83
CA PHE A 7 -13.68 9.65 10.80
C PHE A 7 -13.44 8.80 9.55
N LEU A 8 -14.38 7.91 9.21
CA LEU A 8 -14.30 7.08 8.01
C LEU A 8 -14.27 7.90 6.72
N PHE A 9 -15.02 9.01 6.66
CA PHE A 9 -14.99 9.93 5.53
C PHE A 9 -13.63 10.63 5.42
N LEU A 10 -13.07 11.12 6.52
CA LEU A 10 -11.74 11.75 6.53
C LEU A 10 -10.64 10.74 6.13
N PHE A 11 -10.71 9.50 6.63
CA PHE A 11 -9.81 8.44 6.18
C PHE A 11 -10.00 8.13 4.69
N PHE A 12 -11.24 8.05 4.21
CA PHE A 12 -11.53 7.88 2.78
C PHE A 12 -10.89 8.99 1.95
N ILE A 13 -10.89 10.24 2.40
CA ILE A 13 -10.22 11.32 1.66
C ILE A 13 -8.72 11.02 1.54
N ILE A 14 -8.05 10.60 2.63
CA ILE A 14 -6.61 10.29 2.61
C ILE A 14 -6.28 9.17 1.60
N ILE A 15 -7.02 8.06 1.61
CA ILE A 15 -6.66 6.87 0.81
C ILE A 15 -7.42 6.73 -0.52
N GLY A 16 -8.55 7.43 -0.68
CA GLY A 16 -9.50 7.28 -1.79
C GLY A 16 -9.49 8.44 -2.78
N THR A 17 -8.65 9.45 -2.57
CA THR A 17 -8.46 10.60 -3.47
C THR A 17 -6.99 10.70 -3.90
N ASN A 18 -6.74 11.49 -4.95
CA ASN A 18 -5.40 11.79 -5.42
C ASN A 18 -4.92 13.18 -4.93
N PHE A 19 -5.21 13.50 -3.67
CA PHE A 19 -4.68 14.71 -3.05
C PHE A 19 -3.21 14.56 -2.66
N ASN A 20 -2.48 15.67 -2.72
CA ASN A 20 -1.08 15.73 -2.32
C ASN A 20 -0.92 15.33 -0.83
N ALA A 21 0.25 14.80 -0.46
CA ALA A 21 0.58 14.40 0.89
C ALA A 21 0.36 15.52 1.93
N SER A 22 0.61 16.78 1.58
CA SER A 22 0.35 17.94 2.46
C SER A 22 -1.11 18.00 2.92
N ILE A 23 -2.06 17.78 2.01
CA ILE A 23 -3.50 17.75 2.33
C ILE A 23 -3.80 16.55 3.25
N SER A 24 -3.16 15.40 3.01
CA SER A 24 -3.31 14.23 3.87
C SER A 24 -2.86 14.50 5.31
N TYR A 25 -1.76 15.24 5.51
CA TYR A 25 -1.30 15.65 6.85
C TYR A 25 -2.25 16.64 7.52
N VAL A 26 -2.82 17.60 6.78
CA VAL A 26 -3.83 18.53 7.30
C VAL A 26 -5.06 17.76 7.78
N ILE A 27 -5.57 16.83 6.96
CA ILE A 27 -6.70 15.97 7.32
C ILE A 27 -6.38 15.13 8.55
N PHE A 28 -5.17 14.56 8.63
CA PHE A 28 -4.72 13.84 9.81
C PHE A 28 -4.71 14.73 11.07
N GLY A 29 -4.27 15.98 10.96
CA GLY A 29 -4.37 16.96 12.05
C GLY A 29 -5.81 17.18 12.51
N VAL A 30 -6.74 17.34 11.58
CA VAL A 30 -8.18 17.46 11.87
C VAL A 30 -8.72 16.20 12.58
N ILE A 31 -8.34 15.01 12.10
CA ILE A 31 -8.70 13.72 12.72
C ILE A 31 -8.23 13.68 14.19
N VAL A 32 -6.99 14.09 14.47
CA VAL A 32 -6.44 14.12 15.84
C VAL A 32 -7.17 15.15 16.71
N LEU A 33 -7.46 16.35 16.19
CA LEU A 33 -8.20 17.37 16.94
C LEU A 33 -9.63 16.90 17.29
N LEU A 34 -10.36 16.34 16.33
CA LEU A 34 -11.68 15.77 16.55
C LEU A 34 -11.64 14.65 17.61
N PHE A 35 -10.58 13.84 17.59
CA PHE A 35 -10.38 12.79 18.57
C PHE A 35 -10.15 13.34 19.99
N LEU A 36 -9.29 14.37 20.13
CA LEU A 36 -9.01 15.00 21.42
C LEU A 36 -10.28 15.62 22.04
N ILE A 37 -11.18 16.15 21.22
CA ILE A 37 -12.46 16.73 21.66
C ILE A 37 -13.45 15.63 22.09
N THR A 38 -13.45 14.48 21.42
CA THR A 38 -14.42 13.40 21.67
C THR A 38 -14.09 12.49 22.86
N ARG A 39 -13.05 12.84 23.64
CA ARG A 39 -12.56 12.22 24.90
C ARG A 39 -13.25 10.90 25.29
N LYS A 40 -12.76 9.80 24.74
CA LYS A 40 -12.91 8.47 25.37
C LYS A 40 -11.57 8.10 26.01
N ARG A 41 -11.59 7.39 27.14
CA ARG A 41 -10.35 6.84 27.73
C ARG A 41 -9.75 5.82 26.76
N ILE A 42 -8.45 5.94 26.50
CA ILE A 42 -7.71 4.92 25.74
C ILE A 42 -7.59 3.69 26.65
N LEU A 43 -8.37 2.65 26.36
CA LEU A 43 -8.17 1.32 26.94
C LEU A 43 -7.30 0.52 26.00
N LEU A 44 -5.98 0.63 26.16
CA LEU A 44 -5.04 -0.27 25.49
C LEU A 44 -5.17 -1.65 26.11
N ARG A 45 -5.63 -2.62 25.34
CA ARG A 45 -5.46 -4.02 25.69
C ARG A 45 -4.12 -4.43 25.11
N ALA A 46 -3.17 -4.84 25.93
CA ALA A 46 -1.81 -5.16 25.51
C ALA A 46 -1.74 -6.42 24.61
N THR A 47 -2.30 -6.34 23.39
CA THR A 47 -2.24 -7.40 22.39
C THR A 47 -1.03 -7.23 21.48
N THR A 48 -0.59 -8.30 20.84
CA THR A 48 0.51 -8.26 19.86
C THR A 48 0.28 -7.23 18.75
N TRP A 49 -0.98 -7.00 18.35
CA TRP A 49 -1.32 -6.03 17.29
C TRP A 49 -1.09 -4.59 17.75
N ASP A 50 -1.41 -4.31 19.01
CA ASP A 50 -1.22 -3.01 19.63
C ASP A 50 0.28 -2.69 19.73
N PHE A 51 1.13 -3.70 19.98
CA PHE A 51 2.60 -3.55 19.96
C PHE A 51 3.20 -3.38 18.56
N LEU A 52 2.62 -3.96 17.51
CA LEU A 52 3.12 -3.75 16.14
C LEU A 52 2.97 -2.29 15.71
N ALA A 53 1.79 -1.69 15.94
CA ALA A 53 1.57 -0.28 15.65
C ALA A 53 2.47 0.62 16.51
N LEU A 54 2.63 0.29 17.81
CA LEU A 54 3.52 1.00 18.71
C LEU A 54 4.97 0.92 18.23
N GLY A 55 5.41 -0.26 17.80
CA GLY A 55 6.76 -0.52 17.35
C GLY A 55 7.18 0.37 16.19
N PHE A 56 6.28 0.64 15.24
CA PHE A 56 6.56 1.61 14.18
C PHE A 56 6.70 3.05 14.72
N ILE A 57 5.86 3.48 15.66
CA ILE A 57 5.99 4.80 16.29
C ILE A 57 7.31 4.90 17.06
N LEU A 58 7.68 3.87 17.82
CA LEU A 58 8.94 3.81 18.57
C LEU A 58 10.16 3.82 17.64
N LEU A 59 10.08 3.13 16.50
CA LEU A 59 11.14 3.19 15.48
C LEU A 59 11.32 4.60 14.94
N TRP A 60 10.21 5.31 14.66
CA TRP A 60 10.26 6.69 14.23
C TRP A 60 10.86 7.61 15.29
N MET A 61 10.44 7.47 16.55
CA MET A 61 11.01 8.19 17.68
C MET A 61 12.52 7.93 17.84
N TYR A 62 12.96 6.67 17.70
CA TYR A 62 14.38 6.32 17.71
C TYR A 62 15.15 7.09 16.63
N GLY A 63 14.68 7.07 15.38
CA GLY A 63 15.33 7.80 14.30
C GLY A 63 15.33 9.32 14.48
N LEU A 64 14.27 9.88 15.07
CA LEU A 64 14.18 11.30 15.41
C LEU A 64 15.22 11.67 16.46
N LEU A 65 15.28 10.93 17.57
CA LEU A 65 16.23 11.17 18.65
C LEU A 65 17.68 11.01 18.18
N LEU A 66 17.95 9.98 17.37
CA LEU A 66 19.26 9.76 16.77
C LEU A 66 19.64 10.90 15.82
N GLY A 67 18.69 11.40 15.02
CA GLY A 67 18.90 12.53 14.13
C GLY A 67 19.25 13.81 14.88
N LEU A 68 18.56 14.08 16.01
CA LEU A 68 18.88 15.21 16.89
C LEU A 68 20.25 15.05 17.54
N TYR A 69 20.56 13.86 18.05
CA TYR A 69 21.85 13.54 18.67
C TYR A 69 23.02 13.75 17.70
N LEU A 70 22.86 13.30 16.44
CA LEU A 70 23.85 13.47 15.38
C LEU A 70 23.83 14.86 14.73
N LYS A 71 22.99 15.78 15.22
CA LYS A 71 22.85 17.17 14.74
C LYS A 71 22.49 17.25 13.25
N ASN A 72 21.65 16.34 12.77
CA ASN A 72 21.04 16.46 11.45
C ASN A 72 20.15 17.72 11.40
N ARG A 73 19.91 18.25 10.20
CA ARG A 73 19.10 19.46 10.03
C ARG A 73 17.66 19.24 10.55
N PRO A 74 17.13 20.08 11.46
CA PRO A 74 15.81 19.88 12.05
C PRO A 74 14.67 19.76 11.03
N GLU A 75 14.70 20.56 9.96
CA GLU A 75 13.69 20.52 8.91
C GLU A 75 13.66 19.15 8.22
N TYR A 76 14.83 18.52 8.05
CA TYR A 76 14.97 17.22 7.42
C TYR A 76 14.56 16.09 8.36
N ILE A 77 14.84 16.23 9.67
CA ILE A 77 14.42 15.26 10.68
C ILE A 77 12.90 15.12 10.67
N VAL A 78 12.17 16.25 10.69
CA VAL A 78 10.71 16.26 10.76
C VAL A 78 10.10 15.79 9.44
N ALA A 79 10.67 16.15 8.30
CA ALA A 79 10.12 15.80 6.98
C ALA A 79 10.41 14.34 6.58
N ASN A 80 11.53 13.76 7.02
CA ASN A 80 11.93 12.41 6.62
C ASN A 80 11.07 11.34 7.32
N ASN A 81 10.43 10.48 6.53
CA ASN A 81 9.54 9.41 7.02
C ASN A 81 8.42 9.93 7.95
N ALA A 82 8.00 11.18 7.78
CA ALA A 82 6.98 11.84 8.61
C ALA A 82 5.67 11.05 8.69
N GLY A 83 5.32 10.29 7.65
CA GLY A 83 4.10 9.49 7.64
C GLY A 83 4.04 8.42 8.72
N MET A 84 5.17 8.02 9.33
CA MET A 84 5.17 7.07 10.45
C MET A 84 4.36 7.57 11.67
N ILE A 85 4.19 8.88 11.85
CA ILE A 85 3.32 9.41 12.92
C ILE A 85 1.85 9.00 12.72
N LEU A 86 1.43 8.69 11.48
CA LEU A 86 0.07 8.24 11.20
C LEU A 86 -0.22 6.83 11.71
N TYR A 87 0.76 6.08 12.24
CA TYR A 87 0.45 4.84 12.97
C TYR A 87 -0.43 5.07 14.20
N VAL A 88 -0.53 6.33 14.69
CA VAL A 88 -1.54 6.74 15.68
C VAL A 88 -2.97 6.42 15.22
N VAL A 89 -3.24 6.43 13.91
CA VAL A 89 -4.54 6.06 13.32
C VAL A 89 -5.04 4.72 13.84
N TYR A 90 -4.16 3.73 14.00
CA TYR A 90 -4.55 2.42 14.55
C TYR A 90 -5.25 2.54 15.91
N TYR A 91 -4.73 3.37 16.82
CA TYR A 91 -5.32 3.57 18.16
C TYR A 91 -6.60 4.39 18.10
N LEU A 92 -6.70 5.34 17.16
CA LEU A 92 -7.94 6.08 16.92
C LEU A 92 -9.08 5.12 16.54
N LEU A 93 -8.81 4.16 15.65
CA LEU A 93 -9.80 3.15 15.24
C LEU A 93 -10.26 2.29 16.42
N LEU A 94 -9.34 1.87 17.30
CA LEU A 94 -9.66 1.10 18.50
C LEU A 94 -10.58 1.86 19.45
N GLN A 95 -10.28 3.14 19.70
CA GLN A 95 -11.04 3.93 20.66
C GLN A 95 -12.41 4.35 20.14
N ILE A 96 -12.53 4.63 18.84
CA ILE A 96 -13.82 4.93 18.21
C ILE A 96 -14.68 3.65 18.12
N ASP A 97 -14.07 2.46 18.26
CA ASP A 97 -14.69 1.13 18.09
C ASP A 97 -15.33 0.98 16.70
N ILE A 98 -14.60 1.43 15.67
CA ILE A 98 -15.08 1.34 14.29
C ILE A 98 -15.16 -0.14 13.90
N SER A 99 -16.34 -0.61 13.49
CA SER A 99 -16.49 -2.00 13.08
C SER A 99 -15.59 -2.33 11.87
N LYS A 100 -15.00 -3.53 11.88
CA LYS A 100 -14.18 -4.01 10.76
C LYS A 100 -14.90 -3.98 9.43
N GLU A 101 -16.22 -4.15 9.45
CA GLU A 101 -17.04 -4.07 8.24
C GLU A 101 -17.01 -2.69 7.60
N LYS A 102 -17.09 -1.64 8.42
CA LYS A 102 -17.04 -0.27 7.91
C LYS A 102 -15.68 0.05 7.31
N ILE A 103 -14.59 -0.37 7.96
CA ILE A 103 -13.22 -0.21 7.40
C ILE A 103 -13.08 -0.98 6.09
N PHE A 104 -13.56 -2.22 6.04
CA PHE A 104 -13.58 -3.02 4.82
C PHE A 104 -14.33 -2.33 3.68
N GLN A 105 -15.51 -1.77 3.96
CA GLN A 105 -16.28 -1.00 2.98
C GLN A 105 -15.54 0.26 2.53
N THR A 106 -14.97 1.03 3.46
CA THR A 106 -14.16 2.22 3.16
C THR A 106 -12.98 1.90 2.26
N LEU A 107 -12.29 0.78 2.51
CA LEU A 107 -11.19 0.32 1.65
C LEU A 107 -11.65 0.00 0.23
N LEU A 108 -12.79 -0.68 0.08
CA LEU A 108 -13.32 -0.99 -1.27
C LEU A 108 -13.83 0.25 -1.98
N TYR A 109 -14.44 1.20 -1.27
CA TYR A 109 -14.82 2.50 -1.85
C TYR A 109 -13.59 3.30 -2.28
N ALA A 110 -12.54 3.32 -1.45
CA ALA A 110 -11.27 3.97 -1.79
C ALA A 110 -10.62 3.33 -3.01
N SER A 111 -10.55 1.99 -3.08
CA SER A 111 -10.06 1.25 -4.24
C SER A 111 -10.85 1.61 -5.51
N ALA A 112 -12.18 1.65 -5.43
CA ALA A 112 -13.02 1.97 -6.59
C ALA A 112 -12.83 3.43 -7.04
N SER A 113 -12.80 4.38 -6.10
CA SER A 113 -12.56 5.80 -6.37
C SER A 113 -11.23 6.02 -7.09
N ILE A 114 -10.15 5.43 -6.56
CA ILE A 114 -8.82 5.52 -7.16
C ILE A 114 -8.74 4.84 -8.52
N GLY A 115 -9.45 3.73 -8.72
CA GLY A 115 -9.57 3.09 -10.03
C GLY A 115 -10.24 4.00 -11.05
N ILE A 116 -11.33 4.66 -10.67
CA ILE A 116 -12.05 5.62 -11.51
C ILE A 116 -11.17 6.83 -11.81
N ILE A 117 -10.50 7.41 -10.81
CA ILE A 117 -9.56 8.53 -11.00
C ILE A 117 -8.44 8.12 -11.97
N THR A 118 -7.85 6.93 -11.79
CA THR A 118 -6.80 6.42 -12.68
C THR A 118 -7.29 6.28 -14.12
N LEU A 119 -8.49 5.71 -14.32
CA LEU A 119 -9.13 5.59 -15.63
C LEU A 119 -9.39 6.97 -16.26
N LEU A 120 -9.97 7.91 -15.50
CA LEU A 120 -10.29 9.25 -15.98
C LEU A 120 -9.04 10.00 -16.41
N ILE A 121 -8.00 10.02 -15.59
CA ILE A 121 -6.72 10.67 -15.94
C ILE A 121 -6.12 10.02 -17.19
N PHE A 122 -6.16 8.68 -17.29
CA PHE A 122 -5.63 7.98 -18.46
C PHE A 122 -6.39 8.33 -19.74
N VAL A 123 -7.72 8.33 -19.70
CA VAL A 123 -8.59 8.68 -20.83
C VAL A 123 -8.44 10.15 -21.21
N PHE A 124 -8.40 11.06 -20.24
CA PHE A 124 -8.20 12.49 -20.51
C PHE A 124 -6.86 12.76 -21.17
N ASN A 125 -5.79 12.11 -20.69
CA ASN A 125 -4.48 12.19 -21.34
C ASN A 125 -4.50 11.58 -22.76
N LEU A 126 -5.30 10.54 -23.00
CA LEU A 126 -5.46 9.94 -24.34
C LEU A 126 -6.18 10.91 -25.30
N LEU A 127 -7.20 11.62 -24.81
CA LEU A 127 -8.00 12.58 -25.55
C LEU A 127 -7.31 13.95 -25.71
N GLY A 128 -6.13 14.15 -25.10
CA GLY A 128 -5.41 15.42 -25.16
C GLY A 128 -6.07 16.55 -24.37
N ILE A 129 -6.83 16.22 -23.32
CA ILE A 129 -7.45 17.22 -22.44
C ILE A 129 -6.34 18.04 -21.73
N PRO A 130 -6.46 19.38 -21.63
CA PRO A 130 -5.46 20.22 -20.97
C PRO A 130 -5.15 19.78 -19.53
N GLN A 131 -3.86 19.84 -19.15
CA GLN A 131 -3.39 19.42 -17.83
C GLN A 131 -4.00 20.22 -16.68
N GLU A 132 -4.45 21.45 -16.93
CA GLU A 132 -5.19 22.26 -15.95
C GLU A 132 -6.51 21.59 -15.52
N ILE A 133 -7.22 20.97 -16.46
CA ILE A 133 -8.47 20.24 -16.20
C ILE A 133 -8.15 18.88 -15.57
N VAL A 134 -7.14 18.18 -16.09
CA VAL A 134 -6.70 16.89 -15.52
C VAL A 134 -6.21 17.06 -14.07
N GLY A 135 -5.55 18.17 -13.76
CA GLY A 135 -5.05 18.51 -12.44
C GLY A 135 -6.13 18.66 -11.36
N LEU A 136 -7.41 18.87 -11.75
CA LEU A 136 -8.54 18.84 -10.81
C LEU A 136 -8.73 17.44 -10.19
N LEU A 137 -8.27 16.39 -10.87
CA LEU A 137 -8.25 15.03 -10.37
C LEU A 137 -6.98 14.72 -9.57
N GLY A 138 -6.14 15.71 -9.30
CA GLY A 138 -4.90 15.60 -8.52
C GLY A 138 -3.65 15.50 -9.38
N GLU A 139 -2.49 15.62 -8.71
CA GLU A 139 -1.19 15.53 -9.36
C GLU A 139 -0.93 14.11 -9.88
N SER A 140 -0.46 14.00 -11.11
CA SER A 140 -0.04 12.72 -11.69
C SER A 140 1.18 12.92 -12.57
N THR A 141 1.98 11.85 -12.71
CA THR A 141 3.13 11.85 -13.61
C THR A 141 2.86 10.95 -14.81
N GLY A 142 3.17 11.48 -15.99
CA GLY A 142 3.15 10.75 -17.26
C GLY A 142 4.47 10.04 -17.58
N GLY A 143 4.49 9.28 -18.68
CA GLY A 143 5.67 8.68 -19.34
C GLY A 143 6.50 7.67 -18.55
N ALA A 144 6.52 6.39 -18.95
CA ALA A 144 7.40 5.38 -18.37
C ALA A 144 8.78 5.33 -19.06
N SER A 145 9.86 4.98 -18.34
CA SER A 145 11.19 4.75 -18.94
C SER A 145 11.20 3.63 -19.97
N THR A 146 10.18 2.78 -19.92
CA THR A 146 9.94 1.63 -20.79
C THR A 146 9.09 1.97 -22.03
N GLY A 147 8.75 3.24 -22.23
CA GLY A 147 8.05 3.75 -23.42
C GLY A 147 6.52 3.70 -23.36
N GLN A 148 5.92 3.09 -22.33
CA GLN A 148 4.46 3.04 -22.18
C GLN A 148 3.90 4.37 -21.69
N ARG A 149 2.70 4.71 -22.18
CA ARG A 149 1.86 5.74 -21.57
C ARG A 149 1.44 5.26 -20.17
N ARG A 150 1.62 6.13 -19.18
CA ARG A 150 1.32 5.81 -17.78
C ARG A 150 0.59 6.95 -17.10
N VAL A 151 -0.13 6.60 -16.05
CA VAL A 151 -0.62 7.50 -15.01
C VAL A 151 -0.04 7.00 -13.69
N TYR A 152 0.80 7.81 -13.05
CA TYR A 152 1.42 7.43 -11.79
C TYR A 152 1.21 8.46 -10.69
N PHE A 153 0.66 8.01 -9.56
CA PHE A 153 0.52 8.79 -8.32
C PHE A 153 0.44 7.88 -7.08
N VAL A 154 0.82 8.41 -5.92
CA VAL A 154 1.03 7.61 -4.68
C VAL A 154 -0.24 6.86 -4.26
N SER A 155 -1.41 7.51 -4.30
CA SER A 155 -2.67 6.92 -3.84
C SER A 155 -3.12 5.69 -4.64
N GLN A 156 -2.50 5.38 -5.80
CA GLN A 156 -2.76 4.15 -6.56
C GLN A 156 -2.51 2.88 -5.74
N ILE A 157 -1.70 2.93 -4.68
CA ILE A 157 -1.50 1.80 -3.77
C ILE A 157 -2.84 1.30 -3.16
N SER A 158 -3.85 2.17 -3.08
CA SER A 158 -5.20 1.82 -2.63
C SER A 158 -5.97 0.95 -3.63
N LEU A 159 -5.44 0.64 -4.81
CA LEU A 159 -6.02 -0.34 -5.74
C LEU A 159 -5.82 -1.79 -5.27
N PHE A 160 -4.73 -2.08 -4.56
CA PHE A 160 -4.38 -3.44 -4.14
C PHE A 160 -5.41 -4.09 -3.19
N PRO A 161 -6.02 -3.40 -2.21
CA PRO A 161 -7.12 -3.95 -1.41
C PRO A 161 -8.28 -4.50 -2.24
N GLY A 162 -8.77 -3.72 -3.21
CA GLY A 162 -9.81 -4.13 -4.15
C GLY A 162 -9.38 -5.32 -4.99
N LEU A 163 -8.20 -5.24 -5.61
CA LEU A 163 -7.65 -6.33 -6.43
C LEU A 163 -7.56 -7.65 -5.64
N ALA A 164 -6.94 -7.63 -4.44
CA ALA A 164 -6.78 -8.80 -3.59
C ALA A 164 -8.14 -9.41 -3.19
N PHE A 165 -9.13 -8.56 -2.89
CA PHE A 165 -10.48 -9.01 -2.58
C PHE A 165 -11.15 -9.70 -3.78
N PHE A 166 -11.12 -9.10 -4.97
CA PHE A 166 -11.79 -9.66 -6.15
C PHE A 166 -11.10 -10.92 -6.69
N ILE A 167 -9.77 -11.02 -6.60
CA ILE A 167 -9.05 -12.29 -6.84
C ILE A 167 -9.59 -13.38 -5.88
N GLY A 168 -9.64 -13.06 -4.59
CA GLY A 168 -10.07 -14.01 -3.56
C GLY A 168 -11.54 -14.44 -3.71
N VAL A 169 -12.45 -13.51 -4.05
CA VAL A 169 -13.86 -13.81 -4.31
C VAL A 169 -14.02 -14.63 -5.59
N TYR A 170 -13.28 -14.31 -6.65
CA TYR A 170 -13.34 -15.06 -7.91
C TYR A 170 -12.93 -16.53 -7.71
N ILE A 171 -11.84 -16.76 -6.96
CA ILE A 171 -11.31 -18.09 -6.72
C ILE A 171 -12.16 -18.82 -5.67
N SER A 172 -12.35 -18.25 -4.48
CA SER A 172 -12.92 -18.96 -3.34
C SER A 172 -14.46 -19.07 -3.41
N SER A 173 -14.96 -20.28 -3.68
CA SER A 173 -16.40 -20.56 -3.70
C SER A 173 -17.08 -20.31 -2.34
N SER A 174 -16.36 -20.39 -1.21
CA SER A 174 -16.92 -20.05 0.11
C SER A 174 -17.15 -18.54 0.28
N LEU A 175 -16.33 -17.74 -0.39
CA LEU A 175 -16.49 -16.29 -0.54
C LEU A 175 -17.39 -15.94 -1.73
N GLN A 176 -17.95 -16.95 -2.40
CA GLN A 176 -19.11 -16.87 -3.28
C GLN A 176 -20.38 -17.46 -2.61
N LYS A 177 -20.37 -17.60 -1.25
CA LYS A 177 -21.49 -17.81 -0.26
C LYS A 177 -22.27 -16.61 0.37
N LYS A 178 -21.63 -15.47 0.61
CA LYS A 178 -22.09 -14.34 1.44
C LYS A 178 -22.15 -12.99 0.70
N GLN A 179 -23.20 -12.20 0.92
CA GLN A 179 -23.30 -10.83 0.42
C GLN A 179 -22.28 -9.91 1.11
N TYR A 180 -21.46 -9.20 0.33
CA TYR A 180 -20.41 -8.28 0.85
C TYR A 180 -20.63 -6.81 0.47
N PHE A 181 -21.58 -6.52 -0.43
CA PHE A 181 -21.92 -5.18 -0.92
C PHE A 181 -23.44 -5.03 -1.07
N ASN A 182 -23.95 -3.81 -0.89
CA ASN A 182 -25.28 -3.41 -1.41
C ASN A 182 -25.29 -3.28 -2.95
N VAL A 183 -24.10 -3.25 -3.60
CA VAL A 183 -23.92 -3.06 -5.06
C VAL A 183 -23.71 -4.38 -5.83
N VAL A 184 -23.13 -5.41 -5.20
CA VAL A 184 -22.92 -6.72 -5.81
C VAL A 184 -23.86 -7.71 -5.14
N LYS A 185 -25.07 -7.82 -5.70
CA LYS A 185 -25.92 -8.97 -5.43
C LYS A 185 -25.21 -10.23 -5.92
N TYR A 186 -25.38 -11.25 -5.13
CA TYR A 186 -24.66 -12.49 -5.22
C TYR A 186 -25.26 -13.39 -6.29
N GLY A 187 -24.45 -13.86 -7.24
CA GLY A 187 -24.90 -14.63 -8.41
C GLY A 187 -24.33 -14.11 -9.74
N GLU A 188 -23.86 -12.87 -9.76
CA GLU A 188 -23.33 -12.24 -10.97
C GLU A 188 -21.82 -12.47 -11.12
N LYS A 189 -21.45 -13.72 -11.46
CA LYS A 189 -20.05 -14.12 -11.74
C LYS A 189 -19.36 -13.16 -12.71
N LEU A 190 -20.12 -12.64 -13.67
CA LEU A 190 -19.67 -11.63 -14.62
C LEU A 190 -19.25 -10.33 -13.94
N LYS A 191 -20.02 -9.80 -12.98
CA LYS A 191 -19.64 -8.57 -12.25
C LYS A 191 -18.33 -8.73 -11.47
N VAL A 192 -18.15 -9.85 -10.78
CA VAL A 192 -16.89 -10.12 -10.04
C VAL A 192 -15.71 -10.19 -11.01
N PHE A 193 -15.90 -10.86 -12.15
CA PHE A 193 -14.89 -10.95 -13.20
C PHE A 193 -14.56 -9.58 -13.81
N LEU A 194 -15.57 -8.77 -14.14
CA LEU A 194 -15.39 -7.41 -14.66
C LEU A 194 -14.67 -6.50 -13.66
N LEU A 195 -14.97 -6.61 -12.37
CA LEU A 195 -14.27 -5.86 -11.33
C LEU A 195 -12.81 -6.30 -11.19
N PHE A 196 -12.54 -7.62 -11.21
CA PHE A 196 -11.17 -8.13 -11.26
C PHE A 196 -10.40 -7.59 -12.48
N LEU A 197 -11.03 -7.60 -13.66
CA LEU A 197 -10.43 -7.11 -14.89
C LEU A 197 -10.17 -5.60 -14.81
N PHE A 198 -11.13 -4.83 -14.29
CA PHE A 198 -10.98 -3.39 -14.05
C PHE A 198 -9.75 -3.08 -13.18
N TYR A 199 -9.63 -3.72 -12.01
CA TYR A 199 -8.46 -3.51 -11.15
C TYR A 199 -7.15 -3.97 -11.79
N THR A 200 -7.19 -5.07 -12.55
CA THR A 200 -6.04 -5.54 -13.31
C THR A 200 -5.58 -4.50 -14.34
N ILE A 201 -6.51 -3.93 -15.11
CA ILE A 201 -6.21 -2.89 -16.09
C ILE A 201 -5.63 -1.64 -15.40
N CYS A 202 -6.24 -1.17 -14.31
CA CYS A 202 -5.72 0.00 -13.58
C CYS A 202 -4.30 -0.22 -13.05
N VAL A 203 -4.04 -1.37 -12.41
CA VAL A 203 -2.74 -1.65 -11.75
C VAL A 203 -1.66 -2.03 -12.78
N ALA A 204 -1.95 -2.94 -13.71
CA ALA A 204 -0.95 -3.49 -14.62
C ALA A 204 -0.74 -2.61 -15.86
N LEU A 205 -1.82 -2.06 -16.44
CA LEU A 205 -1.75 -1.30 -17.69
C LEU A 205 -1.65 0.20 -17.44
N PHE A 206 -2.64 0.82 -16.79
CA PHE A 206 -2.66 2.28 -16.69
C PHE A 206 -1.55 2.84 -15.80
N THR A 207 -1.21 2.13 -14.72
CA THR A 207 -0.11 2.56 -13.85
C THR A 207 1.26 2.39 -14.51
N ALA A 208 1.43 1.34 -15.34
CA ALA A 208 2.65 1.00 -16.07
C ALA A 208 3.96 1.25 -15.28
N SER A 209 3.97 0.90 -13.98
CA SER A 209 5.10 1.10 -13.08
C SER A 209 5.68 -0.26 -12.68
N LYS A 210 7.02 -0.38 -12.75
CA LYS A 210 7.77 -1.59 -12.35
C LYS A 210 7.33 -2.08 -10.97
N GLY A 211 7.30 -1.19 -9.99
CA GLY A 211 6.93 -1.52 -8.62
C GLY A 211 5.47 -1.97 -8.45
N PHE A 212 4.53 -1.35 -9.18
CA PHE A 212 3.13 -1.77 -9.16
C PHE A 212 2.92 -3.11 -9.86
N MET A 213 3.63 -3.36 -10.96
CA MET A 213 3.64 -4.65 -11.64
C MET A 213 4.16 -5.76 -10.73
N MET A 214 5.20 -5.50 -9.93
CA MET A 214 5.67 -6.47 -8.93
C MET A 214 4.60 -6.77 -7.87
N GLY A 215 3.92 -5.75 -7.36
CA GLY A 215 2.80 -5.93 -6.43
C GLY A 215 1.63 -6.72 -7.04
N TYR A 216 1.34 -6.48 -8.32
CA TYR A 216 0.34 -7.22 -9.09
C TYR A 216 0.69 -8.70 -9.21
N ILE A 217 1.91 -9.02 -9.68
CA ILE A 217 2.42 -10.39 -9.82
C ILE A 217 2.44 -11.10 -8.47
N PHE A 218 2.87 -10.40 -7.41
CA PHE A 218 2.87 -10.93 -6.04
C PHE A 218 1.47 -11.40 -5.62
N LEU A 219 0.43 -10.59 -5.83
CA LEU A 219 -0.95 -10.97 -5.49
C LEU A 219 -1.50 -12.08 -6.40
N LEU A 220 -1.21 -12.03 -7.70
CA LEU A 220 -1.63 -13.06 -8.66
C LEU A 220 -1.04 -14.44 -8.34
N PHE A 221 0.15 -14.50 -7.76
CA PHE A 221 0.77 -15.78 -7.40
C PHE A 221 0.39 -16.21 -5.98
N LEU A 222 0.54 -15.31 -5.01
CA LEU A 222 0.42 -15.65 -3.59
C LEU A 222 -1.02 -16.04 -3.20
N LEU A 223 -2.03 -15.33 -3.71
CA LEU A 223 -3.42 -15.59 -3.34
C LEU A 223 -3.97 -16.92 -3.87
N PRO A 224 -3.80 -17.27 -5.16
CA PRO A 224 -4.21 -18.60 -5.63
C PRO A 224 -3.50 -19.72 -4.90
N VAL A 225 -2.20 -19.60 -4.62
CA VAL A 225 -1.45 -20.61 -3.87
C VAL A 225 -2.02 -20.78 -2.46
N ALA A 226 -2.29 -19.68 -1.73
CA ALA A 226 -2.90 -19.74 -0.40
C ALA A 226 -4.28 -20.41 -0.41
N LEU A 227 -5.11 -20.06 -1.40
CA LEU A 227 -6.47 -20.59 -1.55
C LEU A 227 -6.47 -22.04 -2.05
N PHE A 228 -5.48 -22.43 -2.86
CA PHE A 228 -5.24 -23.81 -3.27
C PHE A 228 -4.89 -24.67 -2.06
N TYR A 229 -3.90 -24.26 -1.27
CA TYR A 229 -3.46 -24.96 -0.08
C TYR A 229 -4.61 -25.11 0.93
N ARG A 230 -5.42 -24.06 1.12
CA ARG A 230 -6.67 -24.16 1.89
C ARG A 230 -7.61 -25.23 1.35
N GLY A 231 -7.82 -25.29 0.03
CA GLY A 231 -8.69 -26.28 -0.60
C GLY A 231 -8.21 -27.71 -0.35
N VAL A 232 -6.90 -27.94 -0.48
CA VAL A 232 -6.24 -29.21 -0.17
C VAL A 232 -6.44 -29.60 1.30
N MET A 233 -6.13 -28.70 2.24
CA MET A 233 -6.28 -28.95 3.69
C MET A 233 -7.72 -29.30 4.09
N ASN A 234 -8.72 -28.79 3.38
CA ASN A 234 -10.13 -29.06 3.64
C ASN A 234 -10.70 -30.23 2.83
N GLY A 235 -9.87 -30.97 2.07
CA GLY A 235 -10.29 -32.07 1.21
C GLY A 235 -11.22 -31.65 0.05
N ARG A 236 -11.28 -30.36 -0.29
CA ARG A 236 -12.20 -29.77 -1.28
C ARG A 236 -11.43 -28.89 -2.24
N LEU A 237 -10.81 -29.50 -3.24
CA LEU A 237 -10.13 -28.78 -4.32
C LEU A 237 -11.11 -27.95 -5.15
N ASN A 238 -10.76 -26.68 -5.36
CA ASN A 238 -11.59 -25.76 -6.12
C ASN A 238 -11.06 -25.66 -7.55
N LYS A 239 -11.74 -26.31 -8.50
CA LYS A 239 -11.36 -26.33 -9.92
C LYS A 239 -11.22 -24.94 -10.55
N LYS A 240 -11.84 -23.90 -9.98
CA LYS A 240 -11.71 -22.50 -10.43
C LYS A 240 -10.28 -21.97 -10.39
N ILE A 241 -9.41 -22.57 -9.57
CA ILE A 241 -8.00 -22.21 -9.50
C ILE A 241 -7.30 -22.47 -10.84
N PHE A 242 -7.61 -23.60 -11.50
CA PHE A 242 -7.04 -23.91 -12.81
C PHE A 242 -7.54 -22.94 -13.89
N PHE A 243 -8.83 -22.59 -13.86
CA PHE A 243 -9.37 -21.56 -14.77
C PHE A 243 -8.71 -20.20 -14.53
N PHE A 244 -8.48 -19.84 -13.27
CA PHE A 244 -7.78 -18.60 -12.92
C PHE A 244 -6.34 -18.57 -13.45
N PHE A 245 -5.60 -19.68 -13.37
CA PHE A 245 -4.28 -19.78 -13.98
C PHE A 245 -4.33 -19.70 -15.51
N GLY A 246 -5.29 -20.36 -16.16
CA GLY A 246 -5.51 -20.22 -17.61
C GLY A 246 -5.75 -18.77 -18.02
N MET A 247 -6.56 -18.04 -17.26
CA MET A 247 -6.81 -16.61 -17.47
C MET A 247 -5.55 -15.75 -17.26
N ILE A 248 -4.71 -16.06 -16.26
CA ILE A 248 -3.41 -15.39 -16.08
C ILE A 248 -2.52 -15.59 -17.30
N ILE A 249 -2.49 -16.79 -17.89
CA ILE A 249 -1.70 -17.07 -19.09
C ILE A 249 -2.18 -16.20 -20.25
N VAL A 250 -3.51 -16.12 -20.48
CA VAL A 250 -4.08 -15.24 -21.52
C VAL A 250 -3.71 -13.78 -21.28
N LEU A 251 -3.81 -13.31 -20.03
CA LEU A 251 -3.42 -11.94 -19.67
C LEU A 251 -1.92 -11.70 -19.89
N PHE A 252 -1.07 -12.67 -19.56
CA PHE A 252 0.37 -12.58 -19.79
C PHE A 252 0.68 -12.50 -21.29
N LEU A 253 0.02 -13.30 -22.12
CA LEU A 253 0.15 -13.22 -23.58
C LEU A 253 -0.32 -11.86 -24.12
N LEU A 254 -1.39 -11.29 -23.55
CA LEU A 254 -1.84 -9.94 -23.90
C LEU A 254 -0.79 -8.88 -23.51
N LEU A 255 -0.23 -8.97 -22.29
CA LEU A 255 0.85 -8.06 -21.84
C LEU A 255 2.10 -8.19 -22.72
N LEU A 256 2.41 -9.41 -23.19
CA LEU A 256 3.48 -9.66 -24.15
C LEU A 256 3.19 -8.96 -25.48
N SER A 257 1.99 -9.13 -26.05
CA SER A 257 1.62 -8.51 -27.33
C SER A 257 1.58 -6.98 -27.28
N LEU A 258 1.27 -6.41 -26.11
CA LEU A 258 1.23 -4.95 -25.90
C LEU A 258 2.60 -4.37 -25.52
N GLY A 259 3.65 -5.20 -25.43
CA GLY A 259 5.00 -4.76 -25.04
C GLY A 259 5.16 -4.40 -23.56
N TYR A 260 4.18 -4.71 -22.71
CA TYR A 260 4.23 -4.46 -21.26
C TYR A 260 5.18 -5.41 -20.53
N VAL A 261 5.58 -6.52 -21.16
CA VAL A 261 6.65 -7.40 -20.65
C VAL A 261 7.96 -6.64 -20.45
N ASN A 262 8.20 -5.56 -21.20
CA ASN A 262 9.38 -4.69 -21.00
C ASN A 262 9.42 -4.08 -19.60
N ILE A 263 8.28 -3.84 -18.96
CA ILE A 263 8.23 -3.35 -17.57
C ILE A 263 8.79 -4.42 -16.62
N ILE A 264 8.50 -5.69 -16.88
CA ILE A 264 8.96 -6.82 -16.06
C ILE A 264 10.45 -7.04 -16.30
N THR A 265 10.88 -7.18 -17.56
CA THR A 265 12.27 -7.48 -17.91
C THR A 265 13.23 -6.34 -17.53
N SER A 266 12.80 -5.08 -17.65
CA SER A 266 13.59 -3.92 -17.25
C SER A 266 13.53 -3.62 -15.74
N THR A 267 12.81 -4.41 -14.92
CA THR A 267 12.63 -4.09 -13.50
C THR A 267 13.96 -3.94 -12.78
N PHE A 268 14.94 -4.81 -13.09
CA PHE A 268 16.29 -4.79 -12.50
C PHE A 268 17.41 -4.59 -13.52
N ASP A 269 17.07 -4.29 -14.77
CA ASP A 269 18.06 -4.07 -15.83
C ASP A 269 18.97 -2.89 -15.48
N ASN A 270 20.28 -3.11 -15.56
CA ASN A 270 21.31 -2.12 -15.28
C ASN A 270 21.51 -1.12 -16.44
N LYS A 271 20.89 -1.35 -17.60
CA LYS A 271 20.90 -0.40 -18.73
C LYS A 271 19.75 0.62 -18.67
N ASP A 272 18.73 0.39 -17.85
CA ASP A 272 17.63 1.33 -17.68
C ASP A 272 18.08 2.56 -16.87
N ILE A 273 17.83 3.75 -17.42
CA ILE A 273 18.27 5.04 -16.84
C ILE A 273 17.79 5.20 -15.39
N SER A 274 16.55 4.80 -15.10
CA SER A 274 16.00 4.93 -13.75
C SER A 274 16.68 3.96 -12.77
N ASN A 275 17.15 2.81 -13.23
CA ASN A 275 17.88 1.84 -12.42
C ASN A 275 19.34 2.22 -12.24
N LEU A 276 20.00 2.80 -13.24
CA LEU A 276 21.37 3.33 -13.12
C LEU A 276 21.48 4.30 -11.94
N ALA A 277 20.56 5.28 -11.86
CA ALA A 277 20.51 6.23 -10.75
C ALA A 277 20.27 5.55 -9.39
N ARG A 278 19.52 4.44 -9.36
CA ARG A 278 19.30 3.66 -8.12
C ARG A 278 20.55 2.88 -7.73
N TYR A 279 21.25 2.26 -8.68
CA TYR A 279 22.49 1.54 -8.40
C TYR A 279 23.61 2.47 -7.93
N GLU A 280 23.69 3.67 -8.51
CA GLU A 280 24.59 4.71 -8.04
C GLU A 280 24.23 5.13 -6.60
N GLN A 281 22.96 5.47 -6.33
CA GLN A 281 22.49 5.78 -4.97
C GLN A 281 22.80 4.64 -3.98
N LEU A 282 22.64 3.39 -4.40
CA LEU A 282 22.92 2.21 -3.58
C LEU A 282 24.38 2.15 -3.16
N TYR A 283 25.32 2.40 -4.08
CA TYR A 283 26.75 2.41 -3.78
C TYR A 283 27.08 3.44 -2.68
N PHE A 284 26.58 4.66 -2.81
CA PHE A 284 26.81 5.69 -1.79
C PHE A 284 26.12 5.37 -0.45
N ILE A 285 24.91 4.78 -0.46
CA ILE A 285 24.24 4.37 0.77
C ILE A 285 25.07 3.31 1.51
N ILE A 286 25.52 2.26 0.81
CA ILE A 286 26.26 1.14 1.41
C ILE A 286 27.52 1.64 2.11
N ASN A 287 28.25 2.55 1.46
CA ASN A 287 29.48 3.13 2.00
C ASN A 287 29.25 4.04 3.21
N ASP A 288 28.02 4.52 3.42
CA ASP A 288 27.65 5.42 4.51
C ASP A 288 26.86 4.75 5.65
N LEU A 289 26.64 3.43 5.56
CA LEU A 289 25.93 2.66 6.60
C LEU A 289 26.71 2.63 7.91
N THR A 290 25.96 2.69 9.01
CA THR A 290 26.49 2.54 10.37
C THR A 290 25.60 1.57 11.16
N PHE A 291 26.15 0.95 12.20
CA PHE A 291 25.42 -0.04 12.99
C PHE A 291 24.14 0.54 13.63
N TRP A 292 24.23 1.74 14.20
CA TRP A 292 23.09 2.43 14.83
C TRP A 292 22.25 3.24 13.85
N GLY A 293 22.76 3.47 12.63
CA GLY A 293 22.13 4.33 11.64
C GLY A 293 22.58 5.79 11.76
N ARG A 294 22.23 6.59 10.75
CA ARG A 294 22.57 8.01 10.66
C ARG A 294 21.46 8.93 11.18
N GLY A 295 20.36 8.38 11.71
CA GLY A 295 19.20 9.13 12.19
C GLY A 295 18.37 9.73 11.05
N LEU A 296 17.15 10.15 11.37
CA LEU A 296 16.26 10.84 10.42
C LEU A 296 16.88 12.16 9.95
N GLY A 297 16.57 12.56 8.73
CA GLY A 297 17.05 13.82 8.15
C GLY A 297 18.53 13.81 7.72
N SER A 298 19.25 12.71 7.91
CA SER A 298 20.61 12.57 7.39
C SER A 298 20.63 12.62 5.86
N VAL A 299 21.73 13.11 5.30
CA VAL A 299 22.00 13.19 3.87
C VAL A 299 23.15 12.23 3.56
N ILE A 300 23.21 11.69 2.33
CA ILE A 300 24.32 10.86 1.89
C ILE A 300 25.48 11.78 1.49
N PRO A 301 26.68 11.65 2.08
CA PRO A 301 27.83 12.46 1.68
C PRO A 301 28.13 12.28 0.18
N GLY A 302 28.30 13.39 -0.53
CA GLY A 302 28.68 13.38 -1.96
C GLY A 302 27.57 12.97 -2.94
N TYR A 303 26.35 12.69 -2.48
CA TYR A 303 25.25 12.31 -3.36
C TYR A 303 23.91 12.92 -2.91
N ALA A 304 23.27 13.66 -3.81
CA ALA A 304 21.91 14.16 -3.63
C ALA A 304 21.14 14.05 -4.94
N ARG A 305 20.09 13.23 -4.95
CA ARG A 305 19.23 13.08 -6.13
C ARG A 305 18.32 14.28 -6.37
N ASN A 306 17.89 14.92 -5.28
CA ASN A 306 17.10 16.13 -5.30
C ASN A 306 17.73 17.12 -4.31
N LEU A 307 18.17 18.26 -4.81
CA LEU A 307 18.86 19.28 -4.01
C LEU A 307 17.93 19.95 -2.99
N ASP A 308 16.64 20.03 -3.27
CA ASP A 308 15.63 20.58 -2.35
C ASP A 308 15.29 19.60 -1.22
N LYS A 309 15.43 18.30 -1.48
CA LYS A 309 15.11 17.21 -0.54
C LYS A 309 16.26 16.18 -0.47
N PRO A 310 17.47 16.59 -0.04
CA PRO A 310 18.66 15.74 -0.12
C PRO A 310 18.60 14.54 0.85
N TYR A 311 17.71 14.58 1.84
CA TYR A 311 17.45 13.48 2.79
C TYR A 311 16.54 12.37 2.22
N GLY A 312 15.89 12.59 1.07
CA GLY A 312 14.93 11.67 0.47
C GLY A 312 15.58 10.66 -0.48
N PHE A 313 15.37 9.36 -0.24
CA PHE A 313 15.94 8.27 -1.06
C PHE A 313 14.85 7.50 -1.78
N GLU A 314 15.08 7.07 -3.02
CA GLU A 314 14.12 6.20 -3.72
C GLU A 314 14.14 4.76 -3.21
N LEU A 315 15.31 4.30 -2.79
CA LEU A 315 15.53 2.96 -2.25
C LEU A 315 15.03 2.88 -0.80
N SER A 316 13.71 2.81 -0.60
CA SER A 316 13.08 2.91 0.73
C SER A 316 13.63 1.91 1.75
N TYR A 317 13.94 0.68 1.34
CA TYR A 317 14.48 -0.36 2.24
C TYR A 317 15.91 -0.04 2.69
N PHE A 318 16.75 0.42 1.78
CA PHE A 318 18.11 0.84 2.11
C PHE A 318 18.11 2.14 2.92
N SER A 319 17.17 3.05 2.64
CA SER A 319 16.90 4.22 3.48
C SER A 319 16.57 3.81 4.91
N LEU A 320 15.73 2.80 5.08
CA LEU A 320 15.36 2.31 6.40
C LEU A 320 16.60 1.83 7.18
N VAL A 321 17.48 1.04 6.56
CA VAL A 321 18.74 0.61 7.20
C VAL A 321 19.70 1.78 7.43
N HIS A 322 19.82 2.71 6.47
CA HIS A 322 20.68 3.89 6.59
C HIS A 322 20.27 4.80 7.76
N LYS A 323 18.97 5.07 7.90
CA LYS A 323 18.43 5.97 8.93
C LYS A 323 18.38 5.32 10.31
N PHE A 324 17.95 4.07 10.38
CA PHE A 324 17.65 3.40 11.65
C PHE A 324 18.67 2.31 12.05
N GLY A 325 19.67 2.03 11.22
CA GLY A 325 20.67 0.99 11.47
C GLY A 325 20.04 -0.39 11.65
N ILE A 326 20.58 -1.16 12.60
CA ILE A 326 20.06 -2.49 12.96
C ILE A 326 18.62 -2.45 13.46
N ILE A 327 18.19 -1.35 14.11
CA ILE A 327 16.83 -1.19 14.64
C ILE A 327 15.82 -1.13 13.50
N GLY A 328 16.24 -0.70 12.31
CA GLY A 328 15.43 -0.76 11.10
C GLY A 328 14.89 -2.15 10.77
N ILE A 329 15.63 -3.22 11.10
CA ILE A 329 15.20 -4.60 10.82
C ILE A 329 13.85 -4.92 11.48
N PHE A 330 13.53 -4.29 12.61
CA PHE A 330 12.23 -4.49 13.27
C PHE A 330 11.05 -4.07 12.39
N ALA A 331 11.15 -3.00 11.59
CA ALA A 331 10.10 -2.66 10.64
C ALA A 331 9.83 -3.78 9.63
N ILE A 332 10.89 -4.39 9.10
CA ILE A 332 10.79 -5.52 8.17
C ILE A 332 10.10 -6.70 8.87
N ILE A 333 10.52 -7.02 10.09
CA ILE A 333 9.89 -8.08 10.90
C ILE A 333 8.40 -7.79 11.12
N PHE A 334 8.03 -6.55 11.46
CA PHE A 334 6.62 -6.17 11.66
C PHE A 334 5.79 -6.37 10.39
N TYR A 335 6.30 -5.94 9.23
CA TYR A 335 5.64 -6.20 7.96
C TYR A 335 5.50 -7.70 7.67
N LEU A 336 6.54 -8.50 7.90
CA LEU A 336 6.50 -9.95 7.73
C LEU A 336 5.48 -10.62 8.64
N ILE A 337 5.33 -10.18 9.89
CA ILE A 337 4.30 -10.69 10.81
C ILE A 337 2.88 -10.43 10.26
N ILE A 338 2.64 -9.23 9.70
CA ILE A 338 1.34 -8.86 9.12
C ILE A 338 1.04 -9.74 7.90
N ILE A 339 2.00 -9.89 6.97
CA ILE A 339 1.89 -10.77 5.80
C ILE A 339 1.61 -12.21 6.24
N TRP A 340 2.43 -12.75 7.14
CA TRP A 340 2.31 -14.12 7.64
C TRP A 340 0.93 -14.35 8.26
N ARG A 341 0.44 -13.43 9.08
CA ARG A 341 -0.88 -13.58 9.70
C ARG A 341 -2.01 -13.52 8.67
N ALA A 342 -1.97 -12.58 7.73
CA ALA A 342 -2.96 -12.50 6.66
C ALA A 342 -3.01 -13.83 5.89
N MET A 343 -1.85 -14.35 5.50
CA MET A 343 -1.71 -15.64 4.81
C MET A 343 -2.24 -16.80 5.63
N ARG A 344 -1.84 -16.90 6.91
CA ARG A 344 -2.35 -17.93 7.82
C ARG A 344 -3.86 -17.86 7.98
N ASN A 345 -4.45 -16.67 8.08
CA ASN A 345 -5.90 -16.49 8.20
C ASN A 345 -6.63 -16.89 6.90
N ILE A 346 -6.06 -16.59 5.73
CA ILE A 346 -6.58 -17.07 4.44
C ILE A 346 -6.58 -18.59 4.43
N VAL A 347 -5.43 -19.22 4.70
CA VAL A 347 -5.26 -20.67 4.70
C VAL A 347 -6.20 -21.36 5.68
N LYS A 348 -6.29 -20.86 6.93
CA LYS A 348 -7.16 -21.43 7.97
C LYS A 348 -8.65 -21.07 7.83
N GLY A 349 -9.02 -20.26 6.85
CA GLY A 349 -10.42 -19.84 6.66
C GLY A 349 -10.94 -18.83 7.70
N ILE A 350 -10.06 -18.21 8.49
CA ILE A 350 -10.43 -17.30 9.58
C ILE A 350 -10.61 -15.89 9.01
N ASN A 351 -11.84 -15.37 9.02
CA ASN A 351 -12.13 -14.00 8.59
C ASN A 351 -11.52 -13.63 7.22
N VAL A 352 -11.57 -14.57 6.27
CA VAL A 352 -10.80 -14.52 5.01
C VAL A 352 -10.94 -13.20 4.26
N LYS A 353 -12.13 -12.58 4.23
CA LYS A 353 -12.32 -11.29 3.55
C LYS A 353 -11.44 -10.18 4.12
N TYR A 354 -11.30 -10.11 5.44
CA TYR A 354 -10.45 -9.12 6.11
C TYR A 354 -8.97 -9.46 5.88
N ALA A 355 -8.61 -10.75 5.86
CA ALA A 355 -7.25 -11.17 5.59
C ALA A 355 -6.80 -10.86 4.15
N LEU A 356 -7.67 -11.07 3.15
CA LEU A 356 -7.41 -10.71 1.74
C LEU A 356 -7.17 -9.21 1.58
N VAL A 357 -8.08 -8.40 2.13
CA VAL A 357 -7.97 -6.93 2.05
C VAL A 357 -6.77 -6.42 2.84
N SER A 358 -6.43 -7.03 3.99
CA SER A 358 -5.22 -6.69 4.74
C SER A 358 -3.95 -6.98 3.94
N LEU A 359 -3.91 -8.10 3.21
CA LEU A 359 -2.79 -8.41 2.32
C LEU A 359 -2.68 -7.38 1.19
N GLY A 360 -3.80 -6.97 0.59
CA GLY A 360 -3.81 -5.88 -0.39
C GLY A 360 -3.32 -4.55 0.19
N CYS A 361 -3.68 -4.22 1.44
CA CYS A 361 -3.25 -3.00 2.12
C CYS A 361 -1.74 -2.92 2.37
N ILE A 362 -1.02 -4.04 2.39
CA ILE A 362 0.44 -4.08 2.61
C ILE A 362 1.23 -4.36 1.32
N THR A 363 0.56 -4.63 0.19
CA THR A 363 1.22 -4.86 -1.10
C THR A 363 2.00 -3.63 -1.60
N TYR A 364 1.74 -2.42 -1.07
CA TYR A 364 2.52 -1.21 -1.40
C TYR A 364 4.02 -1.34 -1.10
N LEU A 365 4.40 -2.29 -0.24
CA LEU A 365 5.80 -2.62 0.04
C LEU A 365 6.57 -2.99 -1.24
N LEU A 366 5.91 -3.59 -2.23
CA LEU A 366 6.54 -3.96 -3.50
C LEU A 366 6.86 -2.70 -4.35
N PRO A 367 5.89 -1.79 -4.61
CA PRO A 367 6.20 -0.49 -5.19
C PRO A 367 7.29 0.32 -4.46
N SER A 368 7.42 0.14 -3.15
CA SER A 368 8.39 0.85 -2.32
C SER A 368 9.84 0.41 -2.51
N ILE A 369 10.10 -0.68 -3.25
CA ILE A 369 11.47 -1.14 -3.54
C ILE A 369 12.26 -0.07 -4.30
N GLY A 370 11.63 0.54 -5.30
CA GLY A 370 12.26 1.55 -6.17
C GLY A 370 11.65 2.95 -6.07
N ASN A 371 10.77 3.19 -5.08
CA ASN A 371 10.10 4.48 -4.89
C ASN A 371 10.00 4.83 -3.40
N PRO A 372 10.02 6.12 -3.03
CA PRO A 372 9.94 6.61 -1.64
C PRO A 372 8.49 6.55 -1.08
N LEU A 373 7.86 5.39 -1.12
CA LEU A 373 6.43 5.23 -0.81
C LEU A 373 6.15 4.59 0.56
N MET A 374 7.15 3.93 1.16
CA MET A 374 6.95 3.03 2.30
C MET A 374 6.25 3.72 3.48
N PHE A 375 6.61 4.97 3.74
CA PHE A 375 6.06 5.79 4.82
C PHE A 375 5.27 6.99 4.29
N ALA A 376 4.70 6.89 3.09
CA ALA A 376 3.72 7.86 2.63
C ALA A 376 2.45 7.81 3.51
N PRO A 377 1.75 8.94 3.73
CA PRO A 377 0.55 8.97 4.56
C PRO A 377 -0.47 7.89 4.21
N GLN A 378 -0.75 7.71 2.92
CA GLN A 378 -1.69 6.72 2.41
C GLN A 378 -1.23 5.29 2.75
N ALA A 379 0.06 5.00 2.61
CA ALA A 379 0.66 3.70 2.88
C ALA A 379 0.56 3.33 4.37
N VAL A 380 0.82 4.29 5.25
CA VAL A 380 0.74 4.08 6.71
C VAL A 380 -0.71 3.92 7.19
N VAL A 381 -1.66 4.67 6.62
CA VAL A 381 -3.09 4.48 6.92
C VAL A 381 -3.57 3.11 6.45
N LEU A 382 -3.20 2.68 5.24
CA LEU A 382 -3.50 1.33 4.75
C LEU A 382 -2.90 0.25 5.66
N ASN A 383 -1.65 0.40 6.10
CA ASN A 383 -1.05 -0.55 7.02
C ASN A 383 -1.76 -0.57 8.38
N SER A 384 -2.15 0.59 8.91
CA SER A 384 -2.93 0.70 10.15
C SER A 384 -4.27 -0.04 10.03
N PHE A 385 -4.94 0.06 8.86
CA PHE A 385 -6.14 -0.71 8.57
C PHE A 385 -5.88 -2.21 8.48
N ALA A 386 -4.77 -2.64 7.87
CA ALA A 386 -4.38 -4.06 7.83
C ALA A 386 -4.21 -4.65 9.24
N ILE A 387 -3.46 -3.97 10.11
CA ILE A 387 -3.25 -4.36 11.51
C ILE A 387 -4.61 -4.47 12.24
N TYR A 388 -5.47 -3.45 12.09
CA TYR A 388 -6.79 -3.42 12.72
C TYR A 388 -7.71 -4.57 12.24
N LEU A 389 -7.74 -4.83 10.94
CA LEU A 389 -8.55 -5.89 10.34
C LEU A 389 -8.11 -7.29 10.79
N LEU A 390 -6.82 -7.50 11.06
CA LEU A 390 -6.27 -8.78 11.54
C LEU A 390 -6.41 -9.00 13.05
N ARG A 391 -6.53 -7.92 13.85
CA ARG A 391 -6.71 -7.97 15.31
C ARG A 391 -7.98 -8.73 15.71
N LYS A 392 -7.93 -9.67 16.66
CA LYS A 392 -9.17 -10.31 17.16
C LYS A 392 -9.97 -9.33 18.03
N LYS A 393 -11.30 -9.42 18.02
CA LYS A 393 -12.17 -8.55 18.84
C LYS A 393 -12.15 -8.94 20.34
N ASN A 394 -11.75 -10.18 20.66
CA ASN A 394 -11.91 -10.79 21.98
C ASN A 394 -10.59 -11.25 22.63
N ASP A 395 -9.51 -10.51 22.43
CA ASP A 395 -8.34 -10.64 23.33
C ASP A 395 -8.36 -9.46 24.32
#